data_AF-A0A7V9UMG3-F1
#
_entry.id   AF-A0A7V9UMG3-F1
#
_cell.length_a   1.000
_cell.length_b   1.000
_cell.length_c   1.000
_cell.angle_alpha   90.00
_cell.angle_beta   90.00
_cell.angle_gamma   90.00
#
_symmetry.space_group_name_H-M   'P 1'
#
loop_
_entity.id
_entity.type
_entity.pdbx_description
1 polymer ?
#
loop_
_entity_poly.entity_id
_entity_poly.type
_entity_poly.pdbx_seq_one_letter_code
_entity_poly.pdbx_strand_id
1 'polypeptide(L)'
;LQLIASLAFGLFIALRSKGGLRGALLLLAFVGLGGALLLTVTRASWVAFLLSAFVIVMAGASRRMVIIVAACALPVVLVGLFVLQQQRSVGFYDQKDQSITWRETVWREGFELLKSKPRHLLVGVGMDSIKSRWREWGLFDGGRLPVGHMHSTPLQLAVERGIPALLAWLAFLGVYARMLLHLARSEKVLDWVERGIVLGAFGGLVGFVASGAVHYNFGDSEVVMIFYFIMGLSLAVNKQIRSSASLPV
;
A
#
# COMPACT_ATOMS: atom_id res chain seq x y z
N LEU A 1 -9.43 1.71 -2.49
CA LEU A 1 -9.18 2.71 -3.57
C LEU A 1 -7.73 2.71 -4.08
N GLN A 2 -6.73 2.93 -3.24
CA GLN A 2 -5.31 3.04 -3.65
C GLN A 2 -4.83 1.88 -4.54
N LEU A 3 -5.08 0.62 -4.15
CA LEU A 3 -4.68 -0.56 -4.93
C LEU A 3 -5.31 -0.64 -6.32
N ILE A 4 -6.61 -0.36 -6.42
CA ILE A 4 -7.35 -0.37 -7.70
C ILE A 4 -6.85 0.76 -8.61
N ALA A 5 -6.61 1.94 -8.03
CA ALA A 5 -6.05 3.07 -8.75
C ALA A 5 -4.64 2.77 -9.27
N SER A 6 -3.80 2.08 -8.48
CA SER A 6 -2.49 1.59 -8.91
C SER A 6 -2.60 0.64 -10.11
N LEU A 7 -3.56 -0.28 -10.09
CA LEU A 7 -3.80 -1.21 -11.22
C LEU A 7 -4.26 -0.45 -12.48
N ALA A 8 -5.24 0.43 -12.36
CA ALA A 8 -5.73 1.26 -13.46
C ALA A 8 -4.60 2.12 -14.07
N PHE A 9 -3.75 2.68 -13.22
CA PHE A 9 -2.61 3.47 -13.67
C PHE A 9 -1.55 2.63 -14.38
N GLY A 10 -1.24 1.44 -13.86
CA GLY A 10 -0.34 0.49 -14.52
C GLY A 10 -0.81 0.15 -15.94
N LEU A 11 -2.10 -0.18 -16.09
CA LEU A 11 -2.74 -0.43 -17.38
C LEU A 11 -2.67 0.78 -18.31
N PHE A 12 -2.94 1.99 -17.81
CA PHE A 12 -2.86 3.22 -18.59
C PHE A 12 -1.45 3.52 -19.09
N ILE A 13 -0.42 3.28 -18.26
CA ILE A 13 0.98 3.49 -18.63
C ILE A 13 1.44 2.49 -19.70
N ALA A 14 1.04 1.23 -19.57
CA ALA A 14 1.37 0.19 -20.55
C ALA A 14 0.64 0.36 -21.89
N LEU A 15 -0.50 1.06 -21.92
CA LEU A 15 -1.28 1.27 -23.14
C LEU A 15 -0.50 2.12 -24.17
N ARG A 16 -0.30 1.54 -25.37
CA ARG A 16 0.48 2.15 -26.46
C ARG A 16 -0.18 3.38 -27.08
N SER A 17 -1.49 3.33 -27.33
CA SER A 17 -2.27 4.47 -27.85
C SER A 17 -3.28 4.94 -26.82
N LYS A 18 -3.04 6.15 -26.28
CA LYS A 18 -3.87 6.75 -25.24
C LYS A 18 -5.10 7.50 -25.77
N GLY A 19 -5.16 7.76 -27.08
CA GLY A 19 -6.20 8.60 -27.71
C GLY A 19 -7.53 7.88 -28.02
N GLY A 20 -7.64 6.58 -27.78
CA GLY A 20 -8.87 5.81 -28.02
C GLY A 20 -9.76 5.67 -26.78
N LEU A 21 -10.94 5.06 -26.95
CA LEU A 21 -11.91 4.82 -25.88
C LEU A 21 -11.30 4.12 -24.65
N ARG A 22 -10.45 3.12 -24.85
CA ARG A 22 -9.78 2.40 -23.75
C ARG A 22 -8.87 3.33 -22.93
N GLY A 23 -8.13 4.21 -23.59
CA GLY A 23 -7.28 5.18 -22.93
C GLY A 23 -8.10 6.21 -22.14
N ALA A 24 -9.20 6.68 -22.71
CA ALA A 24 -10.14 7.58 -22.03
C ALA A 24 -10.79 6.93 -20.79
N LEU A 25 -11.26 5.68 -20.91
CA LEU A 25 -11.86 4.94 -19.79
C LEU A 25 -10.85 4.66 -18.66
N LEU A 26 -9.62 4.27 -18.99
CA LEU A 26 -8.58 4.06 -17.99
C LEU A 26 -8.15 5.36 -17.30
N LEU A 27 -8.05 6.46 -18.07
CA LEU A 27 -7.77 7.78 -17.51
C LEU A 27 -8.90 8.25 -16.59
N LEU A 28 -10.15 8.09 -17.03
CA LEU A 28 -11.33 8.43 -16.22
C LEU A 28 -11.37 7.61 -14.93
N ALA A 29 -11.11 6.29 -15.01
CA ALA A 29 -11.03 5.44 -13.83
C ALA A 29 -9.91 5.88 -12.89
N PHE A 30 -8.72 6.15 -13.41
CA PHE A 30 -7.58 6.63 -12.62
C PHE A 30 -7.86 7.96 -11.93
N VAL A 31 -8.37 8.95 -12.68
CA VAL A 31 -8.70 10.29 -12.15
C VAL A 31 -9.85 10.21 -11.16
N GLY A 32 -10.91 9.44 -11.46
CA GLY A 32 -12.05 9.27 -10.56
C GLY A 32 -11.67 8.57 -9.25
N LEU A 33 -10.88 7.50 -9.32
CA LEU A 33 -10.39 6.81 -8.13
C LEU A 33 -9.39 7.67 -7.34
N GLY A 34 -8.54 8.43 -8.02
CA GLY A 34 -7.62 9.38 -7.40
C GLY A 34 -8.36 10.53 -6.70
N GLY A 35 -9.39 11.07 -7.34
CA GLY A 35 -10.28 12.08 -6.77
C GLY A 35 -11.02 11.56 -5.54
N ALA A 36 -11.61 10.36 -5.62
CA ALA A 36 -12.23 9.71 -4.48
C ALA A 36 -11.24 9.48 -3.33
N LEU A 37 -10.00 9.05 -3.65
CA LEU A 37 -8.94 8.88 -2.67
C LEU A 37 -8.57 10.22 -2.00
N LEU A 38 -8.48 11.31 -2.75
CA LEU A 38 -8.28 12.66 -2.22
C LEU A 38 -9.43 13.06 -1.28
N LEU A 39 -10.68 12.77 -1.64
CA LEU A 39 -11.83 13.09 -0.78
C LEU A 39 -11.90 12.26 0.50
N THR A 40 -11.11 11.18 0.65
CA THR A 40 -11.02 10.46 1.94
C THR A 40 -10.31 11.26 3.04
N VAL A 41 -9.55 12.30 2.68
CA VAL A 41 -8.78 13.11 3.63
C VAL A 41 -7.80 12.27 4.48
N THR A 42 -7.24 11.20 3.89
CA THR A 42 -6.27 10.31 4.54
C THR A 42 -4.86 10.52 3.98
N ARG A 43 -4.06 11.35 4.68
CA ARG A 43 -2.68 11.71 4.29
C ARG A 43 -1.83 10.49 3.90
N ALA A 44 -1.90 9.45 4.71
CA ALA A 44 -1.15 8.21 4.50
C ALA A 44 -1.49 7.53 3.17
N SER A 45 -2.78 7.47 2.81
CA SER A 45 -3.22 6.87 1.55
C SER A 45 -2.77 7.68 0.34
N TRP A 46 -2.72 9.01 0.46
CA TRP A 46 -2.21 9.89 -0.60
C TRP A 46 -0.72 9.67 -0.83
N VAL A 47 0.08 9.68 0.24
CA VAL A 47 1.53 9.42 0.15
C VAL A 47 1.80 8.04 -0.41
N ALA A 48 1.11 7.01 0.09
CA ALA A 48 1.22 5.65 -0.42
C ALA A 48 0.90 5.55 -1.92
N PHE A 49 -0.14 6.26 -2.38
CA PHE A 49 -0.50 6.29 -3.78
C PHE A 49 0.52 7.06 -4.65
N LEU A 50 1.09 8.16 -4.15
CA LEU A 50 2.16 8.87 -4.84
C LEU A 50 3.42 7.99 -5.00
N LEU A 51 3.80 7.25 -3.97
CA LEU A 51 4.90 6.27 -4.03
C LEU A 51 4.60 5.16 -5.04
N SER A 52 3.37 4.65 -5.04
CA SER A 52 2.90 3.68 -6.05
C SER A 52 3.03 4.23 -7.46
N ALA A 53 2.52 5.44 -7.72
CA ALA A 53 2.53 6.06 -9.04
C ALA A 53 3.97 6.34 -9.52
N PHE A 54 4.83 6.80 -8.62
CA PHE A 54 6.25 7.02 -8.88
C PHE A 54 6.93 5.74 -9.38
N VAL A 55 6.76 4.62 -8.66
CA VAL A 55 7.37 3.34 -9.04
C VAL A 55 6.82 2.81 -10.37
N ILE A 56 5.51 2.94 -10.62
CA ILE A 56 4.89 2.55 -11.90
C ILE A 56 5.53 3.30 -13.07
N VAL A 57 5.71 4.61 -12.92
CA VAL A 57 6.23 5.48 -13.98
C VAL A 57 7.72 5.23 -14.21
N MET A 58 8.50 5.04 -13.14
CA MET A 58 9.92 4.68 -13.22
C MET A 58 10.15 3.32 -13.90
N ALA A 59 9.25 2.35 -13.68
CA ALA A 59 9.39 1.02 -14.25
C ALA A 59 8.82 0.89 -15.68
N GLY A 60 7.83 1.72 -16.02
CA GLY A 60 7.02 1.51 -17.24
C GLY A 60 7.01 2.64 -18.25
N ALA A 61 7.48 3.84 -17.91
CA ALA A 61 7.26 5.03 -18.73
C ALA A 61 8.56 5.68 -19.25
N SER A 62 8.42 6.52 -20.29
CA SER A 62 9.54 7.31 -20.82
C SER A 62 9.95 8.43 -19.87
N ARG A 63 11.19 8.93 -19.99
CA ARG A 63 11.68 10.08 -19.21
C ARG A 63 10.75 11.30 -19.25
N ARG A 64 10.06 11.52 -20.38
CA ARG A 64 9.07 12.60 -20.53
C ARG A 64 7.87 12.40 -19.59
N MET A 65 7.36 11.18 -19.49
CA MET A 65 6.22 10.87 -18.62
C MET A 65 6.60 10.99 -17.13
N VAL A 66 7.83 10.63 -16.76
CA VAL A 66 8.37 10.85 -15.40
C VAL A 66 8.28 12.33 -15.03
N ILE A 67 8.72 13.21 -15.93
CA ILE A 67 8.67 14.67 -15.72
C ILE A 67 7.23 15.16 -15.61
N ILE A 68 6.32 14.70 -16.49
CA ILE A 68 4.90 15.09 -16.45
C ILE A 68 4.27 14.68 -15.12
N VAL A 69 4.46 13.44 -14.69
CA VAL A 69 3.89 12.94 -13.43
C VAL A 69 4.49 13.68 -12.23
N ALA A 70 5.80 13.95 -12.24
CA ALA A 70 6.45 14.76 -11.21
C ALA A 70 5.88 16.20 -11.17
N ALA A 71 5.67 16.82 -12.33
CA ALA A 71 5.07 18.14 -12.44
C ALA A 71 3.61 18.16 -11.94
N CYS A 72 2.82 17.10 -12.21
CA CYS A 72 1.44 16.96 -11.74
C CYS A 72 1.35 16.59 -10.24
N ALA A 73 2.37 15.97 -9.66
CA ALA A 73 2.37 15.57 -8.26
C ALA A 73 2.31 16.80 -7.33
N LEU A 74 3.00 17.89 -7.68
CA LEU A 74 3.02 19.11 -6.87
C LEU A 74 1.62 19.76 -6.72
N PRO A 75 0.86 20.05 -7.79
CA PRO A 75 -0.53 20.50 -7.69
C PRO A 75 -1.42 19.55 -6.87
N VAL A 76 -1.28 18.23 -7.05
CA VAL A 76 -2.08 17.24 -6.30
C VAL A 76 -1.78 17.33 -4.80
N VAL A 77 -0.51 17.46 -4.43
CA VAL A 77 -0.11 17.65 -3.02
C VAL A 77 -0.69 18.95 -2.48
N LEU A 78 -0.61 20.06 -3.22
CA LEU A 78 -1.15 21.35 -2.80
C LEU A 78 -2.67 21.32 -2.62
N VAL A 79 -3.41 20.71 -3.56
CA VAL A 79 -4.85 20.52 -3.45
C VAL A 79 -5.19 19.62 -2.25
N GLY A 80 -4.44 18.54 -2.05
CA GLY A 80 -4.60 17.67 -0.88
C GLY A 80 -4.40 18.43 0.43
N LEU A 81 -3.37 19.27 0.53
CA LEU A 81 -3.12 20.12 1.70
C LEU A 81 -4.25 21.13 1.94
N PHE A 82 -4.76 21.75 0.88
CA PHE A 82 -5.89 22.67 0.96
C PHE A 82 -7.17 21.98 1.48
N VAL A 83 -7.53 20.83 0.89
CA VAL A 83 -8.68 20.03 1.30
C VAL A 83 -8.54 19.58 2.76
N LEU A 84 -7.34 19.14 3.15
CA LEU A 84 -7.03 18.75 4.52
C LEU A 84 -7.25 19.90 5.51
N GLN A 85 -6.74 21.09 5.20
CA GLN A 85 -6.90 22.27 6.04
C GLN A 85 -8.37 22.67 6.19
N GLN A 86 -9.14 22.60 5.10
CA GLN A 86 -10.56 22.96 5.10
C GLN A 86 -11.43 21.96 5.87
N GLN A 87 -11.12 20.67 5.78
CA GLN A 87 -11.94 19.59 6.36
C GLN A 87 -11.57 19.26 7.81
N ARG A 88 -10.32 19.47 8.23
CA ARG A 88 -9.85 19.07 9.57
C ARG A 88 -9.27 20.20 10.42
N SER A 89 -9.15 21.41 9.87
CA SER A 89 -8.54 22.58 10.55
C SER A 89 -7.14 22.32 11.13
N VAL A 90 -6.42 21.34 10.60
CA VAL A 90 -5.06 20.96 11.00
C VAL A 90 -4.13 20.91 9.78
N GLY A 91 -2.85 21.21 10.00
CA GLY A 91 -1.80 21.10 8.98
C GLY A 91 -1.43 19.65 8.63
N PHE A 92 -0.40 19.45 7.82
CA PHE A 92 0.10 18.11 7.45
C PHE A 92 0.73 17.35 8.63
N TYR A 93 1.40 18.07 9.52
CA TYR A 93 1.94 17.58 10.78
C TYR A 93 1.60 18.60 11.87
N ASP A 94 0.67 18.23 12.76
CA ASP A 94 0.22 19.06 13.87
C ASP A 94 0.00 18.15 15.08
N GLN A 95 0.61 18.47 16.22
CA GLN A 95 0.44 17.70 17.45
C GLN A 95 -0.96 17.84 18.06
N LYS A 96 -1.73 18.85 17.62
CA LYS A 96 -3.16 18.96 17.94
C LYS A 96 -4.01 17.94 17.17
N ASP A 97 -3.44 17.29 16.15
CA ASP A 97 -4.11 16.22 15.42
C ASP A 97 -4.17 14.95 16.27
N GLN A 98 -5.36 14.66 16.80
CA GLN A 98 -5.62 13.46 17.59
C GLN A 98 -5.21 12.17 16.85
N SER A 99 -5.17 12.16 15.51
CA SER A 99 -4.77 11.00 14.71
C SER A 99 -3.27 10.68 14.83
N ILE A 100 -2.41 11.69 14.96
CA ILE A 100 -0.97 11.52 15.12
C ILE A 100 -0.67 11.06 16.55
N THR A 101 -1.18 11.80 17.53
CA THR A 101 -0.98 11.51 18.96
C THR A 101 -1.52 10.13 19.37
N TRP A 102 -2.63 9.70 18.76
CA TRP A 102 -3.15 8.34 18.94
C TRP A 102 -2.17 7.29 18.42
N ARG A 103 -1.67 7.42 17.18
CA ARG A 103 -0.68 6.46 16.63
C ARG A 103 0.59 6.41 17.47
N GLU A 104 1.14 7.55 17.85
CA GLU A 104 2.36 7.61 18.68
C GLU A 104 2.17 6.88 20.01
N THR A 105 1.04 7.09 20.67
CA THR A 105 0.72 6.42 21.94
C THR A 105 0.58 4.93 21.77
N VAL A 106 -0.24 4.48 20.81
CA VAL A 106 -0.47 3.06 20.57
C VAL A 106 0.78 2.35 20.07
N TRP A 107 1.64 3.03 19.29
CA TRP A 107 2.91 2.45 18.87
C TRP A 107 3.85 2.24 20.05
N ARG A 108 4.01 3.26 20.91
CA ARG A 108 4.81 3.16 22.13
C ARG A 108 4.33 1.98 22.99
N GLU A 109 3.04 1.92 23.27
CA GLU A 109 2.44 0.83 24.06
C GLU A 109 2.61 -0.54 23.40
N GLY A 110 2.45 -0.63 22.07
CA GLY A 110 2.70 -1.86 21.31
C GLY A 110 4.15 -2.32 21.42
N PHE A 111 5.12 -1.41 21.30
CA PHE A 111 6.53 -1.72 21.48
C PHE A 111 6.86 -2.14 22.92
N GLU A 112 6.28 -1.49 23.93
CA GLU A 112 6.47 -1.88 25.33
C GLU A 112 5.87 -3.26 25.60
N LEU A 113 4.67 -3.56 25.07
CA LEU A 113 4.06 -4.89 25.18
C LEU A 113 4.93 -5.96 24.50
N LEU A 114 5.44 -5.68 23.30
CA LEU A 114 6.32 -6.59 22.56
C LEU A 114 7.61 -6.90 23.33
N LYS A 115 8.21 -5.91 23.99
CA LYS A 115 9.46 -6.06 24.77
C LYS A 115 9.23 -6.60 26.18
N SER A 116 8.01 -6.50 26.72
CA SER A 116 7.70 -6.85 28.13
C SER A 116 8.06 -8.28 28.52
N LYS A 117 8.04 -9.23 27.58
CA LYS A 117 8.42 -10.63 27.82
C LYS A 117 9.20 -11.18 26.61
N PRO A 118 10.29 -11.93 26.80
CA PRO A 118 11.04 -12.54 25.70
C PRO A 118 10.17 -13.41 24.77
N ARG A 119 9.16 -14.09 25.32
CA ARG A 119 8.22 -14.90 24.53
C ARG A 119 7.42 -14.07 23.51
N HIS A 120 7.09 -12.81 23.81
CA HIS A 120 6.31 -11.97 22.88
C HIS A 120 7.13 -11.64 21.64
N LEU A 121 8.46 -11.51 21.76
CA LEU A 121 9.35 -11.35 20.60
C LEU A 121 9.33 -12.56 19.68
N LEU A 122 9.10 -13.77 20.21
CA LEU A 122 9.12 -15.01 19.42
C LEU A 122 7.75 -15.39 18.85
N VAL A 123 6.70 -15.38 19.68
CA VAL A 123 5.37 -15.89 19.31
C VAL A 123 4.27 -14.84 19.43
N GLY A 124 4.60 -13.63 19.89
CA GLY A 124 3.63 -12.57 20.13
C GLY A 124 2.74 -12.83 21.34
N VAL A 125 1.66 -12.06 21.42
CA VAL A 125 0.63 -12.18 22.46
C VAL A 125 -0.62 -12.95 22.00
N GLY A 126 -0.66 -13.38 20.74
CA GLY A 126 -1.81 -14.02 20.11
C GLY A 126 -2.67 -13.04 19.32
N MET A 127 -3.26 -13.53 18.23
CA MET A 127 -4.19 -12.76 17.39
C MET A 127 -5.39 -12.26 18.20
N ASP A 128 -5.83 -11.03 17.95
CA ASP A 128 -6.97 -10.38 18.62
C ASP A 128 -6.87 -10.27 20.15
N SER A 129 -5.74 -10.65 20.74
CA SER A 129 -5.55 -10.60 22.18
C SER A 129 -5.44 -9.17 22.69
N ILE A 130 -4.99 -8.24 21.84
CA ILE A 130 -5.02 -6.79 22.12
C ILE A 130 -6.45 -6.31 22.41
N LYS A 131 -7.45 -6.74 21.61
CA LYS A 131 -8.85 -6.31 21.79
C LYS A 131 -9.46 -6.86 23.08
N SER A 132 -9.12 -8.09 23.44
CA SER A 132 -9.71 -8.76 24.60
C SER A 132 -9.01 -8.44 25.92
N ARG A 133 -7.70 -8.17 25.90
CA ARG A 133 -6.87 -7.99 27.10
C ARG A 133 -6.24 -6.60 27.24
N TRP A 134 -6.71 -5.61 26.50
CA TRP A 134 -6.15 -4.25 26.55
C TRP A 134 -6.04 -3.68 27.98
N ARG A 135 -7.01 -3.99 28.86
CA ARG A 135 -7.01 -3.55 30.27
C ARG A 135 -5.88 -4.15 31.07
N GLU A 136 -5.60 -5.44 30.88
CA GLU A 136 -4.52 -6.16 31.57
C GLU A 136 -3.15 -5.60 31.22
N TRP A 137 -3.02 -5.02 30.02
CA TRP A 137 -1.77 -4.48 29.49
C TRP A 137 -1.70 -2.96 29.50
N GLY A 138 -2.72 -2.29 30.04
CA GLY A 138 -2.78 -0.82 30.11
C GLY A 138 -2.75 -0.12 28.76
N LEU A 139 -3.25 -0.76 27.69
CA LEU A 139 -3.22 -0.21 26.34
C LEU A 139 -4.28 0.87 26.13
N PHE A 140 -4.12 1.62 25.03
CA PHE A 140 -4.98 2.70 24.58
C PHE A 140 -5.09 3.82 25.61
N ASP A 141 -3.96 4.21 26.20
CA ASP A 141 -3.87 5.21 27.25
C ASP A 141 -4.80 4.90 28.45
N GLY A 142 -4.79 3.63 28.87
CA GLY A 142 -5.71 3.12 29.90
C GLY A 142 -7.19 3.14 29.47
N GLY A 143 -7.46 3.09 28.17
CA GLY A 143 -8.81 3.13 27.59
C GLY A 143 -9.34 4.55 27.30
N ARG A 144 -8.51 5.59 27.47
CA ARG A 144 -8.86 6.95 27.04
C ARG A 144 -8.88 7.10 25.52
N LEU A 145 -8.08 6.29 24.81
CA LEU A 145 -8.12 6.19 23.36
C LEU A 145 -9.07 5.06 22.92
N PRO A 146 -9.68 5.15 21.73
CA PRO A 146 -10.51 4.07 21.23
C PRO A 146 -9.72 2.76 21.11
N VAL A 147 -10.28 1.69 21.67
CA VAL A 147 -9.68 0.34 21.62
C VAL A 147 -9.68 -0.16 20.18
N GLY A 148 -8.52 -0.59 19.70
CA GLY A 148 -8.36 -0.94 18.29
C GLY A 148 -7.11 -1.75 18.01
N HIS A 149 -6.35 -1.30 17.04
CA HIS A 149 -5.16 -2.00 16.52
C HIS A 149 -3.96 -1.07 16.62
N MET A 150 -2.78 -1.59 16.34
CA MET A 150 -1.51 -0.86 16.41
C MET A 150 -1.35 0.21 15.32
N HIS A 151 -2.35 0.41 14.46
CA HIS A 151 -2.29 1.35 13.33
C HIS A 151 -0.99 1.23 12.52
N SER A 152 -0.44 0.03 12.43
CA SER A 152 0.78 -0.29 11.70
C SER A 152 0.81 -1.80 11.52
N THR A 153 0.83 -2.24 10.26
CA THR A 153 0.86 -3.64 9.89
C THR A 153 2.09 -4.37 10.41
N PRO A 154 3.32 -3.84 10.26
CA PRO A 154 4.49 -4.47 10.85
C PRO A 154 4.40 -4.61 12.37
N LEU A 155 3.98 -3.55 13.07
CA LEU A 155 3.88 -3.57 14.53
C LEU A 155 2.78 -4.53 14.99
N GLN A 156 1.61 -4.54 14.35
CA GLN A 156 0.54 -5.48 14.69
C GLN A 156 1.02 -6.93 14.54
N LEU A 157 1.69 -7.26 13.43
CA LEU A 157 2.23 -8.59 13.19
C LEU A 157 3.26 -8.97 14.26
N ALA A 158 4.19 -8.07 14.57
CA ALA A 158 5.20 -8.32 15.60
C ALA A 158 4.57 -8.53 16.99
N VAL A 159 3.61 -7.68 17.39
CA VAL A 159 2.96 -7.78 18.69
C VAL A 159 2.11 -9.05 18.80
N GLU A 160 1.28 -9.35 17.81
CA GLU A 160 0.36 -10.50 17.89
C GLU A 160 1.02 -11.84 17.60
N ARG A 161 2.03 -11.89 16.72
CA ARG A 161 2.60 -13.14 16.17
C ARG A 161 4.12 -13.24 16.32
N GLY A 162 4.78 -12.23 16.88
CA GLY A 162 6.22 -12.21 17.09
C GLY A 162 7.04 -11.74 15.88
N ILE A 163 8.32 -11.50 16.12
CA ILE A 163 9.31 -11.08 15.11
C ILE A 163 9.49 -12.15 14.01
N PRO A 164 9.55 -13.46 14.29
CA PRO A 164 9.64 -14.47 13.23
C PRO A 164 8.52 -14.37 12.19
N ALA A 165 7.28 -14.14 12.63
CA ALA A 165 6.14 -13.96 11.73
C ALA A 165 6.27 -12.69 10.88
N LEU A 166 6.71 -11.58 11.48
CA LEU A 166 7.01 -10.34 10.75
C LEU A 166 8.10 -10.58 9.69
N LEU A 167 9.18 -11.26 10.04
CA LEU A 167 10.27 -11.55 9.11
C LEU A 167 9.82 -12.46 7.96
N ALA A 168 9.01 -13.48 8.24
CA ALA A 168 8.43 -14.34 7.22
C ALA A 168 7.53 -13.53 6.25
N TRP A 169 6.71 -12.63 6.79
CA TRP A 169 5.87 -11.75 5.98
C TRP A 169 6.70 -10.79 5.11
N LEU A 170 7.75 -10.16 5.67
CA LEU A 170 8.67 -9.32 4.91
C LEU A 170 9.42 -10.10 3.82
N ALA A 171 9.83 -11.34 4.12
CA ALA A 171 10.47 -12.21 3.14
C ALA A 171 9.51 -12.57 1.99
N PHE A 172 8.25 -12.89 2.31
CA PHE A 172 7.20 -13.14 1.32
C PHE A 172 7.00 -11.93 0.40
N LEU A 173 6.84 -10.73 0.97
CA LEU A 173 6.73 -9.50 0.19
C LEU A 173 7.99 -9.22 -0.65
N GLY A 174 9.18 -9.52 -0.11
CA GLY A 174 10.45 -9.37 -0.81
C GLY A 174 10.59 -10.31 -2.01
N VAL A 175 10.17 -11.57 -1.88
CA VAL A 175 10.13 -12.53 -2.99
C VAL A 175 9.14 -12.06 -4.06
N TYR A 176 7.95 -11.63 -3.65
CA TYR A 176 6.94 -11.09 -4.56
C TYR A 176 7.43 -9.83 -5.30
N ALA A 177 8.05 -8.88 -4.59
CA ALA A 177 8.63 -7.68 -5.17
C ALA A 177 9.71 -8.01 -6.21
N ARG A 178 10.61 -8.97 -5.91
CA ARG A 178 11.66 -9.42 -6.84
C ARG A 178 11.06 -10.01 -8.11
N MET A 179 10.01 -10.82 -7.99
CA MET A 179 9.29 -11.37 -9.14
C MET A 179 8.70 -10.25 -10.01
N LEU A 180 7.99 -9.30 -9.42
CA LEU A 180 7.40 -8.18 -10.15
C LEU A 180 8.45 -7.31 -10.82
N LEU A 181 9.57 -7.04 -10.15
CA LEU A 181 10.67 -6.25 -10.71
C LEU A 181 11.30 -6.96 -11.91
N HIS A 182 11.48 -8.28 -11.83
CA HIS A 182 11.97 -9.08 -12.95
C HIS A 182 11.01 -9.01 -14.14
N LEU A 183 9.70 -9.18 -13.91
CA LEU A 183 8.68 -9.09 -14.95
C LEU A 183 8.61 -7.69 -15.57
N ALA A 184 8.64 -6.62 -14.75
CA ALA A 184 8.54 -5.24 -15.23
C ALA A 184 9.72 -4.87 -16.16
N ARG A 185 10.89 -5.46 -15.93
CA ARG A 185 12.10 -5.29 -16.74
C ARG A 185 12.21 -6.27 -17.92
N SER A 186 11.35 -7.28 -17.98
CA SER A 186 11.40 -8.29 -19.02
C SER A 186 10.81 -7.76 -20.33
N GLU A 187 11.51 -8.02 -21.44
CA GLU A 187 10.99 -7.79 -22.80
C GLU A 187 10.01 -8.88 -23.24
N LYS A 188 9.90 -9.99 -22.49
CA LYS A 188 8.98 -11.09 -22.79
C LYS A 188 7.51 -10.75 -22.49
N VAL A 189 7.26 -9.69 -21.70
CA VAL A 189 5.90 -9.19 -21.44
C VAL A 189 5.51 -8.26 -22.59
N LEU A 190 5.00 -8.84 -23.68
CA LEU A 190 4.70 -8.12 -24.91
C LEU A 190 3.30 -7.50 -24.90
N ASP A 191 2.32 -8.18 -24.30
CA ASP A 191 0.95 -7.66 -24.23
C ASP A 191 0.84 -6.51 -23.22
N TRP A 192 0.15 -5.45 -23.62
CA TRP A 192 0.03 -4.23 -22.81
C TRP A 192 -0.81 -4.46 -21.54
N VAL A 193 -1.76 -5.40 -21.55
CA VAL A 193 -2.56 -5.74 -20.36
C VAL A 193 -1.69 -6.45 -19.35
N GLU A 194 -0.93 -7.46 -19.77
CA GLU A 194 0.01 -8.18 -18.91
C GLU A 194 1.05 -7.23 -18.30
N ARG A 195 1.63 -6.35 -19.13
CA ARG A 195 2.58 -5.34 -18.68
C ARG A 195 1.94 -4.36 -17.69
N GLY A 196 0.71 -3.95 -17.97
CA GLY A 196 -0.04 -3.06 -17.09
C GLY A 196 -0.41 -3.70 -15.75
N ILE A 197 -0.78 -4.98 -15.74
CA ILE A 197 -1.00 -5.77 -14.52
C ILE A 197 0.28 -5.81 -13.68
N VAL A 198 1.43 -6.12 -14.29
CA VAL A 198 2.72 -6.19 -13.58
C VAL A 198 3.10 -4.83 -12.98
N LEU A 199 3.02 -3.76 -13.76
CA LEU A 199 3.31 -2.40 -13.29
C LEU A 199 2.36 -2.00 -12.14
N GLY A 200 1.07 -2.22 -12.34
CA GLY A 200 0.03 -1.91 -11.35
C GLY A 200 0.18 -2.71 -10.06
N ALA A 201 0.52 -3.99 -10.17
CA ALA A 201 0.83 -4.85 -9.04
C ALA A 201 2.08 -4.40 -8.28
N PHE A 202 3.12 -3.93 -9.00
CA PHE A 202 4.35 -3.43 -8.38
C PHE A 202 4.13 -2.12 -7.64
N GLY A 203 3.47 -1.15 -8.27
CA GLY A 203 3.05 0.08 -7.58
C GLY A 203 2.10 -0.22 -6.42
N GLY A 204 1.13 -1.10 -6.63
CA GLY A 204 0.17 -1.54 -5.61
C GLY A 204 0.85 -2.14 -4.39
N LEU A 205 1.86 -2.99 -4.58
CA LEU A 205 2.69 -3.54 -3.50
C LEU A 205 3.41 -2.44 -2.72
N VAL A 206 4.05 -1.49 -3.40
CA VAL A 206 4.74 -0.38 -2.75
C VAL A 206 3.77 0.48 -1.94
N GLY A 207 2.61 0.81 -2.51
CA GLY A 207 1.57 1.56 -1.81
C GLY A 207 0.98 0.79 -0.63
N PHE A 208 0.77 -0.52 -0.76
CA PHE A 208 0.31 -1.39 0.33
C PHE A 208 1.29 -1.42 1.50
N VAL A 209 2.60 -1.53 1.24
CA VAL A 209 3.62 -1.50 2.29
C VAL A 209 3.73 -0.10 2.91
N ALA A 210 3.73 0.95 2.09
CA ALA A 210 3.85 2.34 2.56
C ALA A 210 2.66 2.76 3.45
N SER A 211 1.43 2.48 3.02
CA SER A 211 0.23 2.70 3.83
C SER A 211 0.25 1.81 5.08
N GLY A 212 0.66 0.56 4.93
CA GLY A 212 0.75 -0.43 6.01
C GLY A 212 1.74 -0.06 7.12
N ALA A 213 2.70 0.85 6.88
CA ALA A 213 3.55 1.36 7.93
C ALA A 213 2.77 2.17 8.99
N VAL A 214 1.68 2.82 8.58
CA VAL A 214 0.86 3.74 9.41
C VAL A 214 -0.63 3.40 9.45
N HIS A 215 -1.00 2.26 8.88
CA HIS A 215 -2.30 1.62 8.95
C HIS A 215 -2.15 0.12 9.16
N TYR A 216 -3.13 -0.49 9.83
CA TYR A 216 -3.23 -1.95 9.90
C TYR A 216 -4.07 -2.45 8.72
N ASN A 217 -3.41 -2.72 7.59
CA ASN A 217 -4.08 -3.12 6.35
C ASN A 217 -4.78 -4.48 6.48
N PHE A 218 -4.26 -5.39 7.32
CA PHE A 218 -4.93 -6.67 7.60
C PHE A 218 -6.13 -6.56 8.54
N GLY A 219 -6.38 -5.38 9.12
CA GLY A 219 -7.60 -5.11 9.88
C GLY A 219 -8.82 -4.93 9.00
N ASP A 220 -8.59 -4.69 7.70
CA ASP A 220 -9.61 -4.49 6.70
C ASP A 220 -9.52 -5.60 5.65
N SER A 221 -10.55 -6.46 5.62
CA SER A 221 -10.60 -7.61 4.72
C SER A 221 -10.66 -7.19 3.25
N GLU A 222 -11.25 -6.02 2.95
CA GLU A 222 -11.43 -5.52 1.58
C GLU A 222 -10.07 -5.15 0.97
N VAL A 223 -9.19 -4.53 1.77
CA VAL A 223 -7.85 -4.14 1.34
C VAL A 223 -7.00 -5.36 1.02
N VAL A 224 -6.99 -6.35 1.92
CA VAL A 224 -6.19 -7.59 1.73
C VAL A 224 -6.73 -8.42 0.57
N MET A 225 -8.05 -8.51 0.41
CA MET A 225 -8.68 -9.23 -0.70
C MET A 225 -8.25 -8.65 -2.05
N ILE A 226 -8.31 -7.32 -2.20
CA ILE A 226 -7.88 -6.65 -3.43
C ILE A 226 -6.38 -6.85 -3.67
N PHE A 227 -5.56 -6.79 -2.61
CA PHE A 227 -4.12 -7.03 -2.73
C PHE A 227 -3.81 -8.44 -3.24
N TYR A 228 -4.45 -9.47 -2.68
CA TYR A 228 -4.28 -10.85 -3.12
C TYR A 228 -4.89 -11.11 -4.50
N PHE A 229 -5.99 -10.45 -4.86
CA PHE A 229 -6.53 -10.52 -6.21
C PHE A 229 -5.54 -10.02 -7.25
N ILE A 230 -4.96 -8.83 -7.05
CA ILE A 230 -3.95 -8.25 -7.94
C ILE A 230 -2.68 -9.13 -7.97
N MET A 231 -2.28 -9.69 -6.82
CA MET A 231 -1.20 -10.67 -6.76
C MET A 231 -1.47 -11.90 -7.62
N GLY A 232 -2.67 -12.48 -7.53
CA GLY A 232 -3.10 -13.60 -8.37
C GLY A 232 -3.00 -13.29 -9.86
N LEU A 233 -3.44 -12.10 -10.29
CA LEU A 233 -3.31 -11.66 -11.68
C LEU A 233 -1.83 -11.63 -12.13
N SER A 234 -0.94 -11.05 -11.33
CA SER A 234 0.49 -11.00 -11.67
C SER A 234 1.18 -12.37 -11.68
N LEU A 235 0.74 -13.29 -10.82
CA LEU A 235 1.21 -14.67 -10.80
C LEU A 235 0.76 -15.44 -12.04
N ALA A 236 -0.47 -15.20 -12.53
CA ALA A 236 -0.95 -15.77 -13.78
C ALA A 236 -0.10 -15.30 -14.97
N VAL A 237 0.23 -14.01 -15.04
CA VAL A 237 1.16 -13.45 -16.04
C VAL A 237 2.54 -14.13 -15.95
N ASN A 238 3.11 -14.25 -14.75
CA ASN A 238 4.39 -14.93 -14.55
C ASN A 238 4.36 -16.38 -15.04
N LYS A 239 3.26 -17.10 -14.79
CA LYS A 239 3.08 -18.48 -15.24
C LYS A 239 3.03 -18.57 -16.75
N GLN A 240 2.28 -17.71 -17.42
CA GLN A 240 2.17 -17.66 -18.89
C GLN A 240 3.53 -17.43 -19.55
N ILE A 241 4.31 -16.47 -19.05
CA ILE A 241 5.65 -16.16 -19.59
C ILE A 241 6.61 -17.33 -19.40
N ARG A 242 6.54 -18.03 -18.25
CA ARG A 242 7.35 -19.22 -18.00
C ARG A 242 6.97 -20.38 -18.93
N SER A 243 5.68 -20.63 -19.15
CA SER A 243 5.23 -21.69 -20.07
C SER A 243 5.63 -21.42 -21.52
N SER A 244 5.56 -20.17 -21.98
CA SER A 244 5.98 -19.81 -23.33
C SER A 244 7.50 -19.93 -23.52
N ALA A 245 8.29 -19.85 -22.44
CA ALA A 245 9.74 -20.03 -22.48
C ALA A 245 10.18 -21.51 -22.45
N SER A 246 9.30 -22.43 -22.06
CA SER A 246 9.59 -23.87 -21.96
C SER A 246 9.18 -24.68 -23.20
N LEU A 247 8.53 -24.06 -24.19
CA LEU A 247 8.25 -24.71 -25.47
C LEU A 247 9.50 -24.64 -26.35
N PRO A 248 10.12 -25.78 -26.75
CA PRO A 248 11.16 -25.76 -27.75
C PRO A 248 10.57 -25.29 -29.09
N VAL A 249 11.26 -24.35 -29.75
CA VAL A 249 10.98 -23.90 -31.12
C VAL A 249 11.32 -25.02 -32.09
#